data_AF-B7APX4-F1
#
_entry.id   AF-B7APX4-F1
#
_cell.length_a   1.000
_cell.length_b   1.000
_cell.length_c   1.000
_cell.angle_alpha   90.00
_cell.angle_beta   90.00
_cell.angle_gamma   90.00
#
_symmetry.space_group_name_H-M   'P 1'
#
loop_
_entity.id
_entity.type
_entity.pdbx_description
1 polymer ?
#
loop_
_entity_poly.entity_id
_entity_poly.type
_entity_poly.pdbx_seq_one_letter_code
_entity_poly.pdbx_strand_id
1 'polypeptide(L)'
;MPACRTARRKGESDMTDYGKLLEAVKSNVTFILVSILIVVCVYFIAKGLEKLIEAKCGMHFNSEKTKVNRLVVIAMFSAISAILMFFEFPLWFAPAFYELDFSEVPALVGAFMFGPTAGVAIEGLKVLIKIALKGTTTMFVGDLANFIVGCAMVVPASAFYFTKKTRKSALIGLITGGLCMVIAGSLMNGFYLLPKFAELYGMPIEALVAMGTKVNASINSVFTLVALAVVPFNILKSIVVGAITLILYKYISNLIKGQHAVNK
;
A
#
# COMPACT_ATOMS: atom_id res chain seq x y z
N MET A 1 24.89 -23.68 28.06
CA MET A 1 24.36 -24.19 26.76
C MET A 1 22.92 -23.73 26.38
N PRO A 2 22.43 -22.51 26.69
CA PRO A 2 21.10 -22.07 26.22
C PRO A 2 21.08 -21.55 24.77
N ALA A 3 22.16 -20.93 24.29
CA ALA A 3 22.22 -20.28 22.97
C ALA A 3 22.08 -21.24 21.77
N CYS A 4 22.56 -22.48 21.89
CA CYS A 4 22.47 -23.48 20.83
C CYS A 4 21.04 -24.05 20.68
N ARG A 5 20.25 -24.09 21.76
CA ARG A 5 18.84 -24.55 21.72
C ARG A 5 17.91 -23.49 21.13
N THR A 6 18.16 -22.21 21.40
CA THR A 6 17.39 -21.11 20.79
C THR A 6 17.69 -20.94 19.30
N ALA A 7 18.95 -21.06 18.88
CA ALA A 7 19.30 -21.04 17.45
C ALA A 7 18.68 -22.22 16.68
N ARG A 8 18.65 -23.42 17.29
CA ARG A 8 18.02 -24.61 16.69
C ARG A 8 16.50 -24.45 16.57
N ARG A 9 15.81 -23.97 17.61
CA ARG A 9 14.35 -23.69 17.55
C ARG A 9 13.99 -22.59 16.56
N LYS A 10 14.82 -21.55 16.44
CA LYS A 10 14.61 -20.47 15.47
C LYS A 10 14.82 -20.95 14.03
N GLY A 11 15.85 -21.76 13.78
CA GLY A 11 16.04 -22.41 12.48
C GLY A 11 14.93 -23.39 12.10
N GLU A 12 14.34 -24.09 13.08
CA GLU A 12 13.19 -24.98 12.88
C GLU A 12 11.90 -24.19 12.59
N SER A 13 11.64 -23.09 13.30
CA SER A 13 10.50 -22.21 13.01
C SER A 13 10.63 -21.53 11.64
N ASP A 14 11.81 -21.00 11.31
CA ASP A 14 12.06 -20.33 10.04
C ASP A 14 11.88 -21.30 8.87
N MET A 15 12.43 -22.52 8.97
CA MET A 15 12.29 -23.55 7.92
C MET A 15 10.85 -24.05 7.74
N THR A 16 10.04 -24.03 8.81
CA THR A 16 8.61 -24.35 8.73
C THR A 16 7.81 -23.22 8.07
N ASP A 17 8.23 -21.97 8.24
CA ASP A 17 7.56 -20.79 7.68
C ASP A 17 7.83 -20.62 6.17
N TYR A 18 9.07 -20.84 5.73
CA TYR A 18 9.41 -20.89 4.30
C TYR A 18 8.71 -22.06 3.57
N GLY A 19 8.54 -23.21 4.23
CA GLY A 19 7.79 -24.33 3.68
C GLY A 19 6.33 -23.97 3.38
N LYS A 20 5.65 -23.32 4.33
CA LYS A 20 4.27 -22.83 4.16
C LYS A 20 4.15 -21.76 3.08
N LEU A 21 5.12 -20.85 3.00
CA LEU A 21 5.17 -19.85 1.94
C LEU A 21 5.28 -20.50 0.55
N LEU A 22 6.15 -21.51 0.41
CA LEU A 22 6.30 -22.24 -0.85
C LEU A 22 5.05 -23.02 -1.25
N GLU A 23 4.35 -23.61 -0.29
CA GLU A 23 3.05 -24.26 -0.54
C GLU A 23 2.00 -23.25 -0.98
N ALA A 24 1.88 -22.12 -0.28
CA ALA A 24 0.98 -21.03 -0.65
C ALA A 24 1.30 -20.43 -2.03
N VAL A 25 2.58 -20.39 -2.43
CA VAL A 25 2.97 -19.97 -3.78
C VAL A 25 2.53 -20.99 -4.82
N LYS A 26 2.78 -22.28 -4.58
CA LYS A 26 2.43 -23.36 -5.52
C LYS A 26 0.92 -23.52 -5.71
N SER A 27 0.13 -23.35 -4.64
CA SER A 27 -1.32 -23.47 -4.73
C SER A 27 -1.98 -22.28 -5.45
N ASN A 28 -1.32 -21.12 -5.47
CA ASN A 28 -1.93 -19.85 -5.90
C ASN A 28 -1.16 -19.16 -7.04
N VAL A 29 -0.40 -19.91 -7.86
CA VAL A 29 0.46 -19.35 -8.91
C VAL A 29 -0.29 -18.38 -9.83
N THR A 30 -1.50 -18.75 -10.27
CA THR A 30 -2.32 -17.89 -11.15
C THR A 30 -2.63 -16.53 -10.50
N PHE A 31 -2.97 -16.53 -9.21
CA PHE A 31 -3.24 -15.29 -8.48
C PHE A 31 -1.98 -14.42 -8.36
N ILE A 32 -0.82 -15.03 -8.11
CA ILE A 32 0.46 -14.33 -8.03
C ILE A 32 0.82 -13.71 -9.38
N LEU A 33 0.63 -14.43 -10.49
CA LEU A 33 0.88 -13.89 -11.83
C LEU A 33 0.00 -12.69 -12.15
N VAL A 34 -1.29 -12.75 -11.80
CA VAL A 34 -2.21 -11.61 -11.95
C VAL A 34 -1.79 -10.45 -11.04
N SER A 35 -1.36 -10.73 -9.82
CA SER A 35 -0.85 -9.72 -8.87
C SER A 35 0.37 -8.98 -9.44
N ILE A 36 1.33 -9.72 -10.01
CA ILE A 36 2.51 -9.15 -10.67
C ILE A 36 2.09 -8.29 -11.87
N LEU A 37 1.15 -8.77 -12.70
CA LEU A 37 0.63 -7.99 -13.82
C LEU A 37 0.01 -6.66 -13.35
N ILE A 38 -0.80 -6.69 -12.29
CA ILE A 38 -1.40 -5.48 -11.70
C ILE A 38 -0.31 -4.50 -11.24
N VAL A 39 0.71 -4.98 -10.51
CA VAL A 39 1.84 -4.16 -10.06
C VAL A 39 2.54 -3.49 -11.25
N VAL A 40 2.81 -4.26 -12.30
CA VAL A 40 3.45 -3.75 -13.53
C VAL A 40 2.56 -2.72 -14.24
N CYS A 41 1.26 -2.98 -14.37
CA CYS A 41 0.30 -2.03 -14.94
C CYS A 41 0.26 -0.71 -14.15
N VAL A 42 0.17 -0.78 -12.81
CA VAL A 42 0.18 0.40 -11.94
C VAL A 42 1.47 1.19 -12.08
N TYR A 43 2.63 0.52 -12.17
CA TYR A 43 3.90 1.17 -12.43
C TYR A 43 3.92 1.92 -13.77
N PHE A 44 3.43 1.31 -14.85
CA PHE A 44 3.36 1.97 -16.16
C PHE A 44 2.37 3.13 -16.18
N ILE A 45 1.24 3.03 -15.48
CA ILE A 45 0.29 4.14 -15.30
C ILE A 45 0.98 5.31 -14.58
N ALA A 46 1.66 5.04 -13.47
CA ALA A 46 2.40 6.07 -12.74
C ALA A 46 3.51 6.71 -13.58
N LYS A 47 4.21 5.91 -14.40
CA LYS A 47 5.24 6.40 -15.33
C LYS A 47 4.65 7.27 -16.46
N GLY A 48 3.49 6.90 -16.99
CA GLY A 48 2.77 7.73 -17.96
C GLY A 48 2.33 9.07 -17.36
N LEU A 49 1.86 9.04 -16.11
CA LEU A 49 1.49 10.25 -15.37
C LEU A 49 2.68 11.15 -15.08
N GLU A 50 3.84 10.59 -14.71
CA GLU A 50 5.09 11.34 -14.59
C GLU A 50 5.43 12.06 -15.89
N LYS A 51 5.46 11.35 -17.03
CA LYS A 51 5.73 11.97 -18.34
C LYS A 51 4.78 13.12 -18.66
N LEU A 52 3.49 12.98 -18.32
CA LEU A 52 2.51 14.06 -18.51
C LEU A 52 2.81 15.29 -17.64
N ILE A 53 3.23 15.07 -16.40
CA ILE A 53 3.61 16.14 -15.47
C ILE A 53 4.91 16.81 -15.93
N GLU A 54 5.90 16.04 -16.38
CA GLU A 54 7.16 16.58 -16.93
C GLU A 54 6.88 17.54 -18.09
N ALA A 55 6.02 17.12 -19.03
CA ALA A 55 5.63 17.92 -20.18
C ALA A 55 4.89 19.22 -19.80
N LYS A 56 4.06 19.21 -18.74
CA LYS A 56 3.29 20.39 -18.31
C LYS A 56 4.07 21.35 -17.42
N CYS A 57 4.94 20.82 -16.57
CA CYS A 57 5.58 21.58 -15.50
C CYS A 57 7.06 21.93 -15.79
N GLY A 58 7.63 21.42 -16.89
CA GLY A 58 9.01 21.71 -17.28
C GLY A 58 10.03 21.24 -16.25
N MET A 59 9.84 20.02 -15.74
CA MET A 59 10.72 19.39 -14.75
C MET A 59 10.94 17.91 -15.12
N HIS A 60 12.01 17.30 -14.62
CA HIS A 60 12.32 15.90 -14.86
C HIS A 60 12.41 15.11 -13.55
N PHE A 61 11.67 13.99 -13.45
CA PHE A 61 11.71 13.13 -12.26
C PHE A 61 12.95 12.26 -12.20
N ASN A 62 13.53 11.92 -13.37
CA ASN A 62 14.69 11.07 -13.48
C ASN A 62 15.89 11.86 -14.02
N SER A 63 16.74 12.34 -13.10
CA SER A 63 17.97 13.06 -13.42
C SER A 63 19.18 12.23 -12.99
N GLU A 64 20.19 12.13 -13.85
CA GLU A 64 21.44 11.40 -13.54
C GLU A 64 22.15 11.98 -12.31
N LYS A 65 22.00 13.29 -12.05
CA LYS A 65 22.59 13.95 -10.87
C LYS A 65 21.97 13.50 -9.54
N THR A 66 20.73 13.00 -9.55
CA THR A 66 19.97 12.66 -8.33
C THR A 66 19.60 11.19 -8.24
N LYS A 67 20.00 10.38 -9.23
CA LYS A 67 19.66 8.95 -9.34
C LYS A 67 20.03 8.14 -8.10
N VAL A 68 21.24 8.32 -7.57
CA VAL A 68 21.71 7.61 -6.36
C VAL A 68 20.90 8.04 -5.14
N ASN A 69 20.70 9.36 -4.96
CA ASN A 69 19.90 9.89 -3.85
C ASN A 69 18.46 9.34 -3.90
N ARG A 70 17.82 9.41 -5.08
CA ARG A 70 16.48 8.86 -5.32
C ARG A 70 16.39 7.39 -4.94
N LEU A 71 17.36 6.57 -5.38
CA LEU A 71 17.40 5.14 -5.05
C LEU A 71 17.51 4.91 -3.54
N VAL A 72 18.44 5.59 -2.87
CA VAL A 72 18.68 5.45 -1.42
C VAL A 72 17.43 5.86 -0.63
N VAL A 73 16.80 6.98 -0.97
CA VAL A 73 15.62 7.46 -0.26
C VAL A 73 14.41 6.54 -0.49
N ILE A 74 14.22 6.02 -1.71
CA ILE A 74 13.19 5.01 -1.97
C ILE A 74 13.43 3.77 -1.10
N ALA A 75 14.67 3.27 -1.03
CA ALA A 75 15.00 2.10 -0.21
C ALA A 75 14.75 2.34 1.29
N MET A 76 15.18 3.50 1.81
CA MET A 76 14.96 3.89 3.20
C MET A 76 13.48 4.00 3.54
N PHE A 77 12.70 4.71 2.72
CA PHE A 77 11.25 4.84 2.97
C PHE A 77 10.52 3.51 2.82
N SER A 78 10.93 2.64 1.89
CA SER A 78 10.38 1.28 1.78
C SER A 78 10.60 0.47 3.06
N ALA A 79 11.81 0.54 3.63
CA ALA A 79 12.11 -0.14 4.89
C ALA A 79 11.30 0.42 6.05
N ILE A 80 11.18 1.75 6.18
CA ILE A 80 10.37 2.40 7.22
C ILE A 80 8.89 2.02 7.04
N SER A 81 8.37 2.09 5.81
CA SER A 81 7.01 1.67 5.49
C SER A 81 6.76 0.22 5.87
N ALA A 82 7.69 -0.70 5.58
CA ALA A 82 7.55 -2.10 5.95
C ALA A 82 7.50 -2.30 7.47
N ILE A 83 8.34 -1.58 8.22
CA ILE A 83 8.32 -1.60 9.69
C ILE A 83 6.96 -1.10 10.20
N LEU A 84 6.45 0.00 9.66
CA LEU A 84 5.13 0.55 10.03
C LEU A 84 3.99 -0.41 9.70
N MET A 85 4.10 -1.18 8.62
CA MET A 85 3.12 -2.20 8.23
C MET A 85 3.10 -3.37 9.23
N PHE A 86 4.16 -3.65 9.98
CA PHE A 86 4.10 -4.66 11.04
C PHE A 86 3.26 -4.24 12.24
N PHE A 87 3.08 -2.92 12.44
CA PHE A 87 2.21 -2.36 13.48
C PHE A 87 0.78 -2.16 12.96
N GLU A 88 0.30 -3.11 12.16
CA GLU A 88 -1.07 -3.17 11.70
C GLU A 88 -2.00 -3.69 12.81
N PHE A 89 -3.19 -3.10 12.94
CA PHE A 89 -4.17 -3.50 13.95
C PHE A 89 -5.59 -3.58 13.36
N PRO A 90 -6.39 -4.59 13.76
CA PRO A 90 -7.76 -4.72 13.28
C PRO A 90 -8.65 -3.62 13.87
N LEU A 91 -9.65 -3.19 13.10
CA LEU A 91 -10.63 -2.22 13.57
C LEU A 91 -11.90 -2.88 14.10
N TRP A 92 -12.49 -2.30 15.14
CA TRP A 92 -13.66 -2.82 15.84
C TRP A 92 -14.95 -2.88 14.99
N PHE A 93 -15.01 -2.16 13.86
CA PHE A 93 -16.19 -2.10 12.99
C PHE A 93 -16.03 -2.87 11.67
N ALA A 94 -14.88 -3.51 11.44
CA ALA A 94 -14.60 -4.29 10.23
C ALA A 94 -14.13 -5.71 10.59
N PRO A 95 -14.25 -6.69 9.67
CA PRO A 95 -13.62 -8.00 9.86
C PRO A 95 -12.11 -7.90 10.14
N ALA A 96 -11.57 -8.85 10.90
CA ALA A 96 -10.17 -8.83 11.37
C ALA A 96 -9.11 -8.83 10.26
N PHE A 97 -9.46 -9.17 9.02
CA PHE A 97 -8.56 -9.08 7.87
C PHE A 97 -8.43 -7.67 7.28
N TYR A 98 -9.19 -6.69 7.79
CA TYR A 98 -8.97 -5.26 7.52
C TYR A 98 -8.16 -4.64 8.66
N GLU A 99 -6.87 -4.55 8.46
CA GLU A 99 -5.93 -4.00 9.44
C GLU A 99 -5.48 -2.60 9.03
N LEU A 100 -5.56 -1.67 9.97
CA LEU A 100 -5.11 -0.29 9.79
C LEU A 100 -3.63 -0.19 10.15
N ASP A 101 -2.87 0.51 9.32
CA ASP A 101 -1.46 0.78 9.50
C ASP A 101 -1.13 2.18 8.96
N PHE A 102 0.09 2.66 9.21
CA PHE A 102 0.55 3.99 8.80
C PHE A 102 1.62 3.95 7.70
N SER A 103 1.74 2.81 7.01
CA SER A 103 2.86 2.55 6.11
C SER A 103 2.81 3.33 4.79
N GLU A 104 1.67 3.93 4.44
CA GLU A 104 1.54 4.80 3.27
C GLU A 104 2.14 6.19 3.54
N VAL A 105 2.39 6.55 4.81
CA VAL A 105 2.95 7.87 5.16
C VAL A 105 4.36 8.06 4.54
N PRO A 106 5.34 7.15 4.73
CA PRO A 106 6.62 7.28 4.03
C PRO A 106 6.50 7.19 2.50
N ALA A 107 5.54 6.41 1.97
CA ALA A 107 5.31 6.31 0.53
C ALA A 107 4.82 7.65 -0.06
N LEU A 108 3.87 8.33 0.59
CA LEU A 108 3.41 9.67 0.21
C LEU A 108 4.53 10.70 0.29
N VAL A 109 5.33 10.65 1.35
CA VAL A 109 6.49 11.53 1.52
C VAL A 109 7.49 11.34 0.37
N GLY A 110 7.88 10.09 0.09
CA GLY A 110 8.77 9.76 -1.03
C GLY A 110 8.18 10.16 -2.38
N ALA A 111 6.87 9.99 -2.58
CA ALA A 111 6.19 10.39 -3.80
C ALA A 111 6.16 11.92 -3.98
N PHE A 112 5.94 12.71 -2.92
CA PHE A 112 6.04 14.18 -2.99
C PHE A 112 7.47 14.67 -3.25
N MET A 113 8.49 13.89 -2.89
CA MET A 113 9.89 14.20 -3.21
C MET A 113 10.24 13.85 -4.66
N PHE A 114 9.90 12.64 -5.12
CA PHE A 114 10.49 12.03 -6.32
C PHE A 114 9.48 11.60 -7.40
N GLY A 115 8.18 11.85 -7.19
CA GLY A 115 7.14 11.58 -8.18
C GLY A 115 6.32 10.31 -7.93
N PRO A 116 5.21 10.13 -8.68
CA PRO A 116 4.34 8.97 -8.62
C PRO A 116 5.04 7.61 -8.65
N THR A 117 6.05 7.41 -9.50
CA THR A 117 6.72 6.10 -9.62
C THR A 117 7.57 5.79 -8.40
N ALA A 118 8.11 6.80 -7.71
CA ALA A 118 8.79 6.59 -6.44
C ALA A 118 7.81 6.09 -5.37
N GLY A 119 6.58 6.65 -5.36
CA GLY A 119 5.50 6.19 -4.50
C GLY A 119 5.13 4.72 -4.75
N VAL A 120 4.90 4.35 -6.02
CA VAL A 120 4.59 2.95 -6.40
C VAL A 120 5.74 2.00 -6.02
N ALA A 121 6.99 2.42 -6.21
CA ALA A 121 8.15 1.62 -5.82
C ALA A 121 8.20 1.39 -4.31
N ILE A 122 7.94 2.43 -3.50
CA ILE A 122 7.90 2.32 -2.04
C ILE A 122 6.76 1.39 -1.58
N GLU A 123 5.56 1.54 -2.15
CA GLU A 123 4.42 0.66 -1.86
C GLU A 123 4.71 -0.81 -2.20
N GLY A 124 5.29 -1.06 -3.39
CA GLY A 124 5.65 -2.41 -3.82
C GLY A 124 6.72 -3.04 -2.93
N LEU A 125 7.82 -2.32 -2.69
CA LEU A 125 8.92 -2.82 -1.85
C LEU A 125 8.47 -3.03 -0.40
N LYS A 126 7.65 -2.14 0.15
CA LYS A 126 7.03 -2.31 1.48
C LYS A 126 6.35 -3.67 1.59
N VAL A 127 5.43 -3.96 0.66
CA VAL A 127 4.64 -5.19 0.69
C VAL A 127 5.53 -6.43 0.52
N LEU A 128 6.51 -6.37 -0.39
CA LEU A 128 7.48 -7.46 -0.58
C LEU A 128 8.31 -7.72 0.68
N ILE A 129 8.79 -6.68 1.36
CA ILE A 129 9.55 -6.80 2.61
C ILE A 129 8.66 -7.39 3.71
N LYS A 130 7.39 -6.95 3.83
CA LYS A 130 6.43 -7.50 4.79
C LYS A 130 6.20 -8.98 4.56
N ILE A 131 5.95 -9.40 3.31
CA ILE A 131 5.78 -10.81 2.95
C ILE A 131 7.04 -11.62 3.27
N ALA A 132 8.23 -11.10 2.95
CA ALA A 132 9.48 -11.80 3.19
C ALA A 132 9.79 -12.02 4.68
N LEU A 133 9.31 -11.15 5.57
CA LEU A 133 9.64 -11.18 7.01
C LEU A 133 8.53 -11.75 7.91
N LYS A 134 7.25 -11.53 7.57
CA LYS A 134 6.08 -11.98 8.37
C LYS A 134 5.22 -13.01 7.62
N GLY A 135 5.47 -13.23 6.33
CA GLY A 135 4.60 -14.04 5.48
C GLY A 135 3.26 -13.35 5.18
N THR A 136 2.28 -14.15 4.78
CA THR A 136 0.91 -13.70 4.48
C THR A 136 -0.11 -14.47 5.28
N THR A 137 -1.05 -13.74 5.88
CA THR A 137 -2.18 -14.27 6.66
C THR A 137 -3.47 -14.32 5.85
N THR A 138 -3.44 -13.86 4.58
CA THR A 138 -4.60 -13.71 3.69
C THR A 138 -4.35 -14.31 2.31
N MET A 139 -3.42 -15.27 2.20
CA MET A 139 -3.04 -15.92 0.93
C MET A 139 -2.69 -14.90 -0.17
N PHE A 140 -1.89 -13.89 0.18
CA PHE A 140 -1.46 -12.75 -0.66
C PHE A 140 -2.55 -11.75 -1.06
N VAL A 141 -3.83 -12.02 -0.79
CA VAL A 141 -4.93 -11.13 -1.21
C VAL A 141 -4.89 -9.81 -0.47
N GLY A 142 -4.70 -9.83 0.85
CA GLY A 142 -4.59 -8.62 1.66
C GLY A 142 -3.33 -7.83 1.33
N ASP A 143 -2.24 -8.50 0.98
CA ASP A 143 -0.99 -7.86 0.56
C ASP A 143 -1.16 -7.12 -0.77
N LEU A 144 -1.82 -7.75 -1.75
CA LEU A 144 -2.21 -7.09 -3.01
C LEU A 144 -3.18 -5.94 -2.77
N ALA A 145 -4.16 -6.12 -1.87
CA ALA A 145 -5.12 -5.08 -1.53
C ALA A 145 -4.41 -3.85 -0.96
N ASN A 146 -3.46 -4.03 -0.03
CA ASN A 146 -2.68 -2.96 0.56
C ASN A 146 -1.89 -2.20 -0.52
N PHE A 147 -1.22 -2.91 -1.44
CA PHE A 147 -0.52 -2.29 -2.56
C PHE A 147 -1.44 -1.45 -3.46
N ILE A 148 -2.59 -2.01 -3.89
CA ILE A 148 -3.51 -1.32 -4.81
C ILE A 148 -4.09 -0.07 -4.15
N VAL A 149 -4.58 -0.21 -2.91
CA VAL A 149 -5.22 0.86 -2.15
C VAL A 149 -4.20 1.96 -1.83
N GLY A 150 -2.98 1.59 -1.44
CA GLY A 150 -1.86 2.53 -1.25
C GLY A 150 -1.52 3.29 -2.52
N CYS A 151 -1.31 2.60 -3.65
CA CYS A 151 -1.05 3.25 -4.94
C CYS A 151 -2.20 4.15 -5.39
N ALA A 152 -3.45 3.75 -5.18
CA ALA A 152 -4.64 4.54 -5.50
C ALA A 152 -4.72 5.84 -4.69
N MET A 153 -4.06 5.93 -3.54
CA MET A 153 -3.89 7.19 -2.81
C MET A 153 -2.66 7.97 -3.28
N VAL A 154 -1.50 7.30 -3.31
CA VAL A 154 -0.18 7.91 -3.49
C VAL A 154 0.02 8.52 -4.87
N VAL A 155 -0.40 7.81 -5.93
CA VAL A 155 -0.23 8.24 -7.32
C VAL A 155 -1.01 9.53 -7.62
N PRO A 156 -2.34 9.61 -7.42
CA PRO A 156 -3.08 10.84 -7.65
C PRO A 156 -2.68 11.97 -6.70
N ALA A 157 -2.39 11.66 -5.42
CA ALA A 157 -1.96 12.70 -4.48
C ALA A 157 -0.67 13.39 -4.91
N SER A 158 0.33 12.61 -5.32
CA SER A 158 1.60 13.16 -5.81
C SER A 158 1.42 13.90 -7.12
N ALA A 159 0.62 13.37 -8.06
CA ALA A 159 0.36 14.04 -9.32
C ALA A 159 -0.25 15.44 -9.16
N PHE A 160 -1.25 15.58 -8.29
CA PHE A 160 -1.82 16.89 -7.96
C PHE A 160 -0.82 17.80 -7.26
N TYR A 161 0.00 17.28 -6.36
CA TYR A 161 1.03 18.07 -5.67
C TYR A 161 2.05 18.71 -6.64
N PHE A 162 2.47 17.97 -7.67
CA PHE A 162 3.44 18.49 -8.66
C PHE A 162 2.88 19.57 -9.59
N THR A 163 1.55 19.75 -9.67
CA THR A 163 0.95 20.87 -10.42
C THR A 163 1.32 22.24 -9.83
N LYS A 164 1.34 22.36 -8.49
CA LYS A 164 1.69 23.59 -7.78
C LYS A 164 2.15 23.31 -6.35
N LYS A 165 3.41 22.90 -6.22
CA LYS A 165 4.13 22.47 -5.00
C LYS A 165 3.96 23.38 -3.78
N THR A 166 2.80 23.28 -3.15
CA THR A 166 2.37 24.11 -2.02
C THR A 166 1.63 23.24 -1.01
N ARG A 167 1.55 23.70 0.24
CA ARG A 167 0.77 23.00 1.27
C ARG A 167 -0.71 22.83 0.87
N LYS A 168 -1.27 23.80 0.15
CA LYS A 168 -2.64 23.71 -0.39
C LYS A 168 -2.78 22.60 -1.42
N SER A 169 -1.85 22.52 -2.38
CA SER A 169 -1.85 21.42 -3.37
C SER A 169 -1.64 20.05 -2.72
N ALA A 170 -0.83 19.96 -1.65
CA ALA A 170 -0.63 18.71 -0.92
C ALA A 170 -1.93 18.27 -0.24
N LEU A 171 -2.65 19.21 0.41
CA LEU A 171 -3.96 18.92 1.01
C LEU A 171 -4.99 18.46 -0.05
N ILE A 172 -5.10 19.18 -1.18
CA ILE A 172 -6.01 18.80 -2.26
C ILE A 172 -5.61 17.45 -2.87
N GLY A 173 -4.31 17.21 -3.04
CA GLY A 173 -3.77 15.92 -3.48
C GLY A 173 -4.15 14.78 -2.53
N LEU A 174 -4.04 14.98 -1.22
CA LEU A 174 -4.41 13.95 -0.25
C LEU A 174 -5.92 13.68 -0.21
N ILE A 175 -6.76 14.71 -0.37
CA ILE A 175 -8.21 14.53 -0.47
C ILE A 175 -8.56 13.75 -1.74
N THR A 176 -8.03 14.18 -2.89
CA THR A 176 -8.27 13.50 -4.18
C THR A 176 -7.76 12.07 -4.18
N GLY A 177 -6.56 11.83 -3.64
CA GLY A 177 -6.02 10.49 -3.46
C GLY A 177 -6.82 9.64 -2.47
N GLY A 178 -7.31 10.21 -1.37
CA GLY A 178 -8.22 9.52 -0.46
C GLY A 178 -9.52 9.08 -1.14
N LEU A 179 -10.11 9.93 -1.99
CA LEU A 179 -11.28 9.54 -2.79
C LEU A 179 -10.94 8.41 -3.77
N CYS A 180 -9.81 8.49 -4.46
CA CYS A 180 -9.35 7.42 -5.34
C CYS A 180 -9.10 6.10 -4.58
N MET A 181 -8.55 6.16 -3.37
CA MET A 181 -8.36 5.02 -2.47
C MET A 181 -9.69 4.36 -2.11
N VAL A 182 -10.69 5.15 -1.73
CA VAL A 182 -12.03 4.64 -1.37
C VAL A 182 -12.71 3.99 -2.58
N ILE A 183 -12.66 4.63 -3.75
CA ILE A 183 -13.25 4.10 -4.98
C ILE A 183 -12.55 2.81 -5.41
N ALA A 184 -11.22 2.83 -5.55
CA ALA A 184 -10.45 1.67 -5.98
C ALA A 184 -10.56 0.53 -4.98
N GLY A 185 -10.45 0.81 -3.67
CA GLY A 185 -10.62 -0.16 -2.61
C GLY A 185 -11.99 -0.81 -2.63
N SER A 186 -13.06 -0.03 -2.83
CA SER A 186 -14.43 -0.56 -2.89
C SER A 186 -14.67 -1.42 -4.12
N LEU A 187 -14.25 -0.95 -5.31
CA LEU A 187 -14.39 -1.69 -6.56
C LEU A 187 -13.59 -2.99 -6.53
N MET A 188 -12.32 -2.92 -6.13
CA MET A 188 -11.47 -4.11 -6.08
C MET A 188 -11.98 -5.11 -5.05
N ASN A 189 -12.44 -4.67 -3.88
CA ASN A 189 -13.02 -5.59 -2.89
C ASN A 189 -14.32 -6.22 -3.38
N GLY A 190 -15.23 -5.43 -3.95
CA GLY A 190 -16.53 -5.92 -4.39
C GLY A 190 -16.45 -6.92 -5.54
N PHE A 191 -15.54 -6.70 -6.50
CA PHE A 191 -15.51 -7.48 -7.74
C PHE A 191 -14.38 -8.50 -7.85
N TYR A 192 -13.28 -8.35 -7.10
CA TYR A 192 -12.10 -9.19 -7.29
C TYR A 192 -11.51 -9.75 -5.98
N LEU A 193 -11.14 -8.89 -5.03
CA LEU A 193 -10.39 -9.29 -3.85
C LEU A 193 -11.20 -10.17 -2.89
N LEU A 194 -12.43 -9.81 -2.53
CA LEU A 194 -13.24 -10.64 -1.63
C LEU A 194 -13.63 -11.99 -2.26
N PRO A 195 -14.08 -12.05 -3.54
CA PRO A 195 -14.30 -13.32 -4.21
C PRO A 195 -13.04 -14.20 -4.28
N LYS A 196 -11.89 -13.61 -4.64
CA LYS A 196 -10.62 -14.36 -4.66
C LYS A 196 -10.16 -14.78 -3.29
N PHE A 197 -10.41 -13.99 -2.26
CA PHE A 197 -10.11 -14.38 -0.89
C PHE A 197 -10.91 -15.61 -0.48
N ALA A 198 -12.21 -15.66 -0.78
CA ALA A 198 -13.04 -16.83 -0.54
C ALA A 198 -12.56 -18.07 -1.31
N GLU A 199 -12.25 -17.91 -2.60
CA GLU A 199 -11.74 -18.98 -3.48
C GLU A 199 -10.43 -19.58 -2.98
N LEU A 200 -9.43 -18.75 -2.64
CA LEU A 200 -8.10 -19.22 -2.21
C LEU A 200 -8.13 -19.86 -0.81
N TYR A 201 -9.12 -19.52 0.01
CA TYR A 201 -9.37 -20.18 1.30
C TYR A 201 -10.27 -21.42 1.19
N GLY A 202 -10.80 -21.71 0.00
CA GLY A 202 -11.75 -22.82 -0.20
C GLY A 202 -13.04 -22.65 0.60
N MET A 203 -13.44 -21.41 0.89
CA MET A 203 -14.61 -21.09 1.70
C MET A 203 -15.70 -20.42 0.86
N PRO A 204 -16.99 -20.61 1.22
CA PRO A 204 -18.07 -19.88 0.58
C PRO A 204 -17.94 -18.37 0.88
N ILE A 205 -18.30 -17.53 -0.09
CA ILE A 205 -18.23 -16.07 0.07
C ILE A 205 -19.16 -15.58 1.19
N GLU A 206 -20.22 -16.31 1.46
CA GLU A 206 -21.15 -16.13 2.56
C GLU A 206 -20.47 -16.21 3.93
N ALA A 207 -19.40 -17.01 4.05
CA ALA A 207 -18.64 -17.07 5.29
C ALA A 207 -17.83 -15.79 5.54
N LEU A 208 -17.35 -15.10 4.49
CA LEU A 208 -16.75 -13.77 4.63
C LEU A 208 -17.81 -12.73 5.03
N VAL A 209 -19.00 -12.81 4.44
CA VAL A 209 -20.13 -11.95 4.82
C VAL A 209 -20.49 -12.19 6.29
N ALA A 210 -20.56 -13.44 6.74
CA ALA A 210 -20.86 -13.79 8.13
C ALA A 210 -19.81 -13.25 9.13
N MET A 211 -18.53 -13.20 8.74
CA MET A 211 -17.51 -12.51 9.55
C MET A 211 -17.84 -11.03 9.71
N GLY A 212 -18.31 -10.37 8.65
CA GLY A 212 -18.82 -9.00 8.69
C GLY A 212 -20.08 -8.87 9.55
N THR A 213 -21.05 -9.78 9.41
CA THR A 213 -22.30 -9.77 10.17
C THR A 213 -22.07 -9.81 11.68
N LYS A 214 -21.05 -10.57 12.13
CA LYS A 214 -20.66 -10.62 13.55
C LYS A 214 -20.21 -9.28 14.11
N VAL A 215 -19.64 -8.42 13.26
CA VAL A 215 -19.16 -7.09 13.65
C VAL A 215 -20.27 -6.05 13.49
N ASN A 216 -21.06 -6.14 12.43
CA ASN A 216 -22.20 -5.28 12.17
C ASN A 216 -23.34 -6.10 11.55
N ALA A 217 -24.44 -6.25 12.30
CA ALA A 217 -25.60 -7.05 11.89
C ALA A 217 -26.26 -6.59 10.57
N SER A 218 -25.99 -5.35 10.13
CA SER A 218 -26.47 -4.81 8.85
C SER A 218 -25.70 -5.35 7.63
N ILE A 219 -24.57 -6.05 7.84
CA ILE A 219 -23.81 -6.71 6.76
C ILE A 219 -24.46 -8.06 6.47
N ASN A 220 -25.10 -8.18 5.30
CA ASN A 220 -25.84 -9.37 4.85
C ASN A 220 -25.45 -9.84 3.44
N SER A 221 -24.60 -9.09 2.75
CA SER A 221 -24.12 -9.37 1.40
C SER A 221 -22.73 -8.75 1.19
N VAL A 222 -22.02 -9.16 0.14
CA VAL A 222 -20.73 -8.57 -0.26
C VAL A 222 -20.88 -7.07 -0.47
N PHE A 223 -21.97 -6.62 -1.09
CA PHE A 223 -22.23 -5.19 -1.30
C PHE A 223 -22.30 -4.43 0.03
N THR A 224 -23.09 -4.93 0.99
CA THR A 224 -23.17 -4.29 2.33
C THR A 224 -21.86 -4.39 3.11
N LEU A 225 -21.08 -5.46 2.93
CA LEU A 225 -19.74 -5.58 3.51
C LEU A 225 -18.81 -4.49 2.95
N VAL A 226 -18.85 -4.26 1.63
CA VAL A 226 -18.10 -3.16 1.01
C VAL A 226 -18.57 -1.81 1.52
N ALA A 227 -19.88 -1.56 1.52
CA ALA A 227 -20.44 -0.27 1.90
C ALA A 227 -20.23 0.07 3.40
N LEU A 228 -20.34 -0.93 4.29
CA LEU A 228 -20.36 -0.71 5.74
C LEU A 228 -19.04 -1.04 6.45
N ALA A 229 -18.11 -1.75 5.80
CA ALA A 229 -16.77 -1.99 6.34
C ALA A 229 -15.68 -1.38 5.45
N VAL A 230 -15.64 -1.73 4.15
CA VAL A 230 -14.53 -1.33 3.25
C VAL A 230 -14.48 0.18 3.01
N VAL A 231 -15.62 0.79 2.69
CA VAL A 231 -15.72 2.24 2.48
C VAL A 231 -15.30 3.01 3.75
N PRO A 232 -15.91 2.81 4.93
CA PRO A 232 -15.52 3.55 6.13
C PRO A 232 -14.07 3.25 6.56
N PHE A 233 -13.58 2.02 6.36
CA PHE A 233 -12.18 1.67 6.60
C PHE A 233 -11.24 2.52 5.74
N ASN A 234 -11.45 2.56 4.42
CA ASN A 234 -10.59 3.33 3.51
C ASN A 234 -10.71 4.84 3.73
N ILE A 235 -11.89 5.35 4.08
CA ILE A 235 -12.06 6.76 4.48
C ILE A 235 -11.20 7.06 5.70
N LEU A 236 -11.33 6.26 6.76
CA LEU A 236 -10.55 6.45 7.99
C LEU A 236 -9.05 6.36 7.71
N LYS A 237 -8.61 5.32 6.98
CA LYS A 237 -7.21 5.14 6.60
C LYS A 237 -6.68 6.34 5.83
N SER A 238 -7.40 6.81 4.80
CA SER A 238 -6.96 7.95 4.00
C SER A 238 -6.87 9.25 4.81
N ILE A 239 -7.82 9.50 5.74
CA ILE A 239 -7.81 10.68 6.61
C ILE A 239 -6.61 10.64 7.55
N VAL A 240 -6.39 9.51 8.23
CA VAL A 240 -5.35 9.38 9.24
C VAL A 240 -3.96 9.46 8.60
N VAL A 241 -3.72 8.70 7.54
CA VAL A 241 -2.47 8.76 6.75
C VAL A 241 -2.25 10.16 6.18
N GLY A 242 -3.29 10.78 5.62
CA GLY A 242 -3.22 12.12 5.05
C GLY A 242 -2.91 13.20 6.10
N ALA A 243 -3.53 13.12 7.27
CA ALA A 243 -3.27 14.04 8.38
C ALA A 243 -1.81 13.97 8.86
N ILE A 244 -1.30 12.75 9.08
CA ILE A 244 0.09 12.52 9.48
C ILE A 244 1.04 13.05 8.41
N THR A 245 0.77 12.76 7.13
CA THR A 245 1.58 13.25 6.00
C THR A 245 1.63 14.78 5.94
N LEU A 246 0.52 15.48 6.19
CA LEU A 246 0.49 16.94 6.23
C LEU A 246 1.26 17.55 7.39
N ILE A 247 1.26 16.89 8.55
CA ILE A 247 2.05 17.30 9.71
C ILE A 247 3.54 17.15 9.36
N LEU A 248 3.93 15.97 8.85
CA LEU A 248 5.31 15.70 8.47
C LEU A 248 5.80 16.64 7.37
N TYR A 249 4.95 16.98 6.40
CA TYR A 249 5.26 17.91 5.31
C TYR A 249 5.91 19.21 5.82
N LYS A 250 5.44 19.75 6.96
CA LYS A 250 6.02 20.98 7.55
C LYS A 250 7.52 20.82 7.81
N TYR A 251 7.94 19.67 8.32
CA TYR A 251 9.32 19.38 8.73
C TYR A 251 10.21 19.00 7.55
N ILE A 252 9.67 18.24 6.58
CA ILE A 252 10.45 17.76 5.42
C ILE A 252 10.41 18.73 4.23
N SER A 253 9.63 19.80 4.29
CA SER A 253 9.43 20.73 3.15
C SER A 253 10.74 21.32 2.62
N ASN A 254 11.75 21.53 3.47
CA ASN A 254 13.06 22.03 3.05
C ASN A 254 13.83 20.98 2.23
N LEU A 255 13.75 19.69 2.61
CA LEU A 255 14.35 18.59 1.85
C LEU A 255 13.65 18.42 0.49
N ILE A 256 12.30 18.50 0.48
CA ILE A 256 11.51 18.43 -0.76
C ILE A 256 11.89 19.57 -1.71
N LYS A 257 11.99 20.82 -1.22
CA LYS A 257 12.36 21.98 -2.02
C LYS A 257 13.78 21.87 -2.59
N GLY A 258 14.74 21.42 -1.79
CA GLY A 258 16.11 21.20 -2.23
C GLY A 258 16.18 20.20 -3.39
N GLN A 259 15.46 19.08 -3.28
CA GLN A 259 15.39 18.09 -4.36
C GLN A 259 14.74 18.64 -5.63
N HIS A 260 13.70 19.45 -5.49
CA HIS A 260 12.99 20.04 -6.64
C HIS A 260 13.81 21.07 -7.40
N ALA A 261 14.72 21.79 -6.73
CA ALA A 261 15.62 22.73 -7.39
C ALA A 261 16.61 22.02 -8.34
N VAL A 262 16.96 20.77 -8.04
CA VAL A 262 17.87 19.97 -8.89
C VAL A 262 17.16 19.33 -10.09
N ASN A 263 15.83 19.16 -10.00
CA ASN A 263 14.99 18.52 -11.02
C ASN A 263 14.40 19.49 -12.05
N LYS A 264 14.64 20.80 -11.90
CA LYS A 264 14.27 21.85 -12.86
C LYS A 264 15.47 22.12 -13.76
#